data_AF-A0A4U1IWM8-F1
#
_entry.id   AF-A0A4U1IWM8-F1
#
_cell.length_a   1.000
_cell.length_b   1.000
_cell.length_c   1.000
_cell.angle_alpha   90.00
_cell.angle_beta   90.00
_cell.angle_gamma   90.00
#
_symmetry.space_group_name_H-M   'P 1'
#
loop_
_entity.id
_entity.type
_entity.pdbx_description
1 polymer ?
#
loop_
_entity_poly.entity_id
_entity_poly.type
_entity_poly.pdbx_seq_one_letter_code
_entity_poly.pdbx_strand_id
1 'polypeptide(L)'
;KAELLLSLKESGYRTYVPERSQPVRKWVDKGWDMQQAFYGNRNRVRRPKGRALQRKRGELVERTFAHTCETGGMRRVRVRGRENVRKRYLAHVAALNLGLVLRQILGAGTPRGLAAARKGSVLAVLVIWAAMVALVRSTPKRLARFSRDAWDGMRRGHVRGVGLAIGVA
;
A
#
# COMPACT_ATOMS: atom_id res chain seq x y z
N LYS A 1 3.95 -38.20 -7.38
CA LYS A 1 5.19 -37.75 -6.69
C LYS A 1 6.31 -38.80 -6.71
N ALA A 2 6.08 -40.05 -6.31
CA ALA A 2 7.15 -41.08 -6.32
C ALA A 2 7.73 -41.30 -7.73
N GLU A 3 6.86 -41.46 -8.73
CA GLU A 3 7.22 -41.54 -10.15
C GLU A 3 8.05 -40.34 -10.63
N LEU A 4 7.61 -39.11 -10.36
CA LEU A 4 8.40 -37.91 -10.66
C LEU A 4 9.79 -37.91 -9.98
N LEU A 5 9.88 -38.40 -8.74
CA LEU A 5 11.17 -38.47 -8.05
C LEU A 5 12.10 -39.53 -8.66
N LEU A 6 11.52 -40.60 -9.20
CA LEU A 6 12.25 -41.62 -9.93
C LEU A 6 12.74 -41.06 -11.27
N SER A 7 11.87 -40.45 -12.08
CA SER A 7 12.27 -39.88 -13.38
C SER A 7 13.34 -38.79 -13.24
N LEU A 8 13.24 -37.95 -12.19
CA LEU A 8 14.29 -36.97 -11.88
C LEU A 8 15.61 -37.64 -11.47
N LYS A 9 15.56 -38.74 -10.71
CA LYS A 9 16.75 -39.51 -10.33
C LYS A 9 17.40 -40.14 -11.56
N GLU A 10 16.61 -40.75 -12.45
CA GLU A 10 17.06 -41.34 -13.71
C GLU A 10 17.68 -40.28 -14.64
N SER A 11 17.13 -39.07 -14.64
CA SER A 11 17.69 -37.91 -15.34
C SER A 11 18.93 -37.29 -14.65
N GLY A 12 19.48 -37.94 -13.61
CA GLY A 12 20.68 -37.48 -12.90
C GLY A 12 20.45 -36.37 -11.87
N TYR A 13 19.22 -35.93 -11.63
CA TYR A 13 18.93 -34.86 -10.67
C TYR A 13 18.85 -35.38 -9.23
N ARG A 14 19.52 -34.65 -8.33
CA ARG A 14 19.42 -34.88 -6.88
C ARG A 14 18.33 -34.02 -6.26
N THR A 15 17.24 -34.66 -5.84
CA THR A 15 16.03 -33.97 -5.36
C THR A 15 16.02 -33.67 -3.85
N TYR A 16 15.49 -32.50 -3.50
CA TYR A 16 15.20 -32.03 -2.13
C TYR A 16 13.77 -31.48 -2.03
N VAL A 17 12.78 -32.26 -2.47
CA VAL A 17 11.39 -31.79 -2.61
C VAL A 17 10.60 -32.09 -1.34
N PRO A 18 10.12 -31.08 -0.59
CA PRO A 18 9.38 -31.30 0.64
C PRO A 18 8.10 -32.08 0.37
N GLU A 19 7.80 -33.00 1.26
CA GLU A 19 6.62 -33.85 1.24
C GLU A 19 5.61 -33.38 2.28
N ARG A 20 4.34 -33.67 2.01
CA ARG A 20 3.27 -33.44 2.99
C ARG A 20 3.49 -34.38 4.18
N SER A 21 3.19 -33.90 5.39
CA SER A 21 3.07 -34.80 6.54
C SER A 21 1.94 -35.80 6.26
N GLN A 22 2.28 -37.09 6.28
CA GLN A 22 1.37 -38.18 5.96
C GLN A 22 1.79 -39.43 6.75
N PRO A 23 0.84 -40.32 7.08
CA PRO A 23 1.13 -41.59 7.72
C PRO A 23 2.07 -42.45 6.86
N VAL A 24 2.61 -43.52 7.47
CA VAL A 24 3.47 -44.47 6.76
C VAL A 24 2.72 -45.03 5.56
N ARG A 25 3.33 -44.91 4.38
CA ARG A 25 2.75 -45.36 3.12
C ARG A 25 2.91 -46.87 3.00
N LYS A 26 1.82 -47.58 2.70
CA LYS A 26 1.86 -48.97 2.23
C LYS A 26 2.21 -48.98 0.73
N TRP A 27 3.23 -49.74 0.35
CA TRP A 27 3.69 -49.88 -1.04
C TRP A 27 3.19 -51.23 -1.55
N VAL A 28 2.11 -51.22 -2.32
CA VAL A 28 1.49 -52.43 -2.88
C VAL A 28 1.70 -52.46 -4.39
N ASP A 29 1.32 -51.38 -5.08
CA ASP A 29 1.26 -51.35 -6.56
C ASP A 29 2.42 -50.55 -7.20
N LYS A 30 3.50 -50.27 -6.47
CA LYS A 30 4.59 -49.40 -6.95
C LYS A 30 5.94 -50.08 -6.77
N GLY A 31 6.73 -50.09 -7.84
CA GLY A 31 8.04 -50.75 -7.89
C GLY A 31 9.02 -50.24 -6.83
N TRP A 32 9.97 -51.12 -6.47
CA TRP A 32 11.00 -50.89 -5.46
C TRP A 32 11.81 -49.60 -5.72
N ASP A 33 12.11 -49.28 -6.99
CA ASP A 33 12.85 -48.07 -7.35
C ASP A 33 12.11 -46.76 -6.99
N MET A 34 10.79 -46.74 -7.15
CA MET A 34 9.98 -45.59 -6.74
C MET A 34 9.99 -45.40 -5.22
N GLN A 35 9.96 -46.50 -4.48
CA GLN A 35 10.06 -46.50 -3.02
C GLN A 35 11.42 -45.95 -2.58
N GLN A 36 12.51 -46.44 -3.17
CA GLN A 36 13.86 -45.96 -2.91
C GLN A 36 14.04 -44.48 -3.24
N ALA A 37 13.53 -44.02 -4.39
CA ALA A 37 13.58 -42.61 -4.78
C ALA A 37 12.81 -41.72 -3.80
N PHE A 38 11.63 -42.17 -3.37
CA PHE A 38 10.79 -41.45 -2.42
C PHE A 38 11.46 -41.32 -1.04
N TYR A 39 11.88 -42.43 -0.44
CA TYR A 39 12.53 -42.42 0.87
C TYR A 39 13.91 -41.75 0.84
N GLY A 40 14.66 -41.92 -0.25
CA GLY A 40 15.90 -41.19 -0.48
C GLY A 40 15.69 -39.67 -0.46
N ASN A 41 14.65 -39.17 -1.12
CA ASN A 41 14.28 -37.75 -1.06
C ASN A 41 13.84 -37.33 0.36
N ARG A 42 12.99 -38.12 1.04
CA ARG A 42 12.56 -37.85 2.42
C ARG A 42 13.76 -37.69 3.36
N ASN A 43 14.72 -38.61 3.28
CA ASN A 43 15.94 -38.56 4.09
C ASN A 43 16.78 -37.33 3.76
N ARG A 44 16.94 -36.98 2.47
CA ARG A 44 17.68 -35.77 2.05
C ARG A 44 17.06 -34.47 2.55
N VAL A 45 15.73 -34.35 2.52
CA VAL A 45 15.01 -33.16 2.99
C VAL A 45 15.20 -32.94 4.50
N ARG A 46 15.30 -34.02 5.28
CA ARG A 46 15.48 -33.95 6.74
C ARG A 46 16.90 -33.54 7.17
N ARG A 47 17.92 -33.81 6.35
CA ARG A 47 19.33 -33.48 6.63
C ARG A 47 19.57 -31.96 6.75
N PRO A 48 20.63 -31.51 7.44
CA PRO A 48 20.96 -30.09 7.59
C PRO A 48 20.99 -29.32 6.26
N LYS A 49 21.63 -29.89 5.22
CA LYS A 49 21.64 -29.31 3.86
C LYS A 49 20.22 -29.15 3.29
N GLY A 50 19.36 -30.16 3.43
CA GLY A 50 17.98 -30.09 2.97
C GLY A 50 17.19 -29.00 3.69
N ARG A 51 17.36 -28.87 5.01
CA ARG A 51 16.76 -27.81 5.82
C ARG A 51 17.26 -26.42 5.40
N ALA A 52 18.56 -26.26 5.16
CA ALA A 52 19.13 -25.01 4.65
C ALA A 52 18.54 -24.61 3.29
N LEU A 53 18.37 -25.57 2.37
CA LEU A 53 17.72 -25.33 1.09
C LEU A 53 16.24 -24.92 1.24
N GLN A 54 15.50 -25.51 2.19
CA GLN A 54 14.12 -25.07 2.46
C GLN A 54 14.06 -23.65 3.04
N ARG A 55 15.02 -23.27 3.91
CA ARG A 55 15.11 -21.88 4.41
C ARG A 55 15.38 -20.90 3.27
N LYS A 56 16.36 -21.18 2.41
CA LYS A 56 16.64 -20.38 1.21
C LYS A 56 15.44 -20.27 0.29
N ARG A 57 14.68 -21.35 0.10
CA ARG A 57 13.43 -21.31 -0.66
C ARG A 57 12.41 -20.37 -0.02
N GLY A 58 12.17 -20.49 1.28
CA GLY A 58 11.25 -19.59 1.99
C GLY A 58 11.65 -18.12 1.85
N GLU A 59 12.95 -17.84 1.96
CA GLU A 59 13.51 -16.49 1.86
C GLU A 59 13.44 -15.92 0.44
N LEU A 60 13.94 -16.65 -0.56
CA LEU A 60 14.09 -16.13 -1.92
C LEU A 60 12.81 -16.26 -2.75
N VAL A 61 12.08 -17.37 -2.58
CA VAL A 61 10.94 -17.72 -3.44
C VAL A 61 9.61 -17.40 -2.77
N GLU A 62 9.45 -17.61 -1.47
CA GLU A 62 8.13 -17.46 -0.84
C GLU A 62 7.91 -16.06 -0.26
N ARG A 63 8.96 -15.45 0.31
CA ARG A 63 8.89 -14.11 0.91
C ARG A 63 8.61 -13.00 -0.10
N THR A 64 9.20 -13.09 -1.29
CA THR A 64 8.95 -12.14 -2.39
C THR A 64 7.48 -12.14 -2.83
N PHE A 65 6.82 -13.29 -2.74
CA PHE A 65 5.40 -13.45 -3.01
C PHE A 65 4.50 -13.28 -1.78
N ALA A 66 5.03 -12.88 -0.61
CA ALA A 66 4.24 -12.73 0.61
C ALA A 66 3.07 -11.74 0.42
N HIS A 67 3.31 -10.61 -0.25
CA HIS A 67 2.27 -9.62 -0.52
C HIS A 67 1.12 -10.21 -1.36
N THR A 68 1.44 -11.09 -2.31
CA THR A 68 0.47 -11.75 -3.19
C THR A 68 -0.26 -12.90 -2.49
N CYS A 69 0.46 -13.71 -1.71
CA CYS A 69 -0.04 -14.94 -1.10
C CYS A 69 -0.73 -14.73 0.24
N GLU A 70 -0.22 -13.84 1.10
CA GLU A 70 -0.78 -13.55 2.42
C GLU A 70 -1.94 -12.54 2.29
N THR A 71 -1.62 -11.30 1.90
CA THR A 71 -2.61 -10.23 1.80
C THR A 71 -3.49 -10.38 0.56
N GLY A 72 -2.92 -10.83 -0.57
CA GLY A 72 -3.66 -11.01 -1.83
C GLY A 72 -4.49 -12.30 -1.92
N GLY A 73 -4.47 -13.17 -0.91
CA GLY A 73 -5.31 -14.37 -0.85
C GLY A 73 -5.02 -15.41 -1.94
N MET A 74 -3.85 -15.37 -2.59
CA MET A 74 -3.55 -16.21 -3.76
C MET A 74 -3.04 -17.62 -3.42
N ARG A 75 -2.91 -17.98 -2.14
CA ARG A 75 -2.58 -19.36 -1.71
C ARG A 75 -3.59 -20.39 -2.20
N ARG A 76 -4.84 -20.00 -2.44
CA ARG A 76 -5.91 -20.89 -2.92
C ARG A 76 -6.51 -20.36 -4.22
N VAL A 77 -6.76 -21.27 -5.15
CA VAL A 77 -7.34 -20.95 -6.46
C VAL A 77 -8.54 -21.85 -6.72
N ARG A 78 -9.66 -21.25 -7.14
CA ARG A 78 -10.88 -21.98 -7.54
C ARG A 78 -10.85 -22.44 -8.99
N VAL A 79 -10.04 -21.78 -9.82
CA VAL A 79 -9.88 -22.09 -11.24
C VAL A 79 -9.12 -23.39 -11.43
N ARG A 80 -9.55 -24.23 -12.37
CA ARG A 80 -8.94 -25.53 -12.68
C ARG A 80 -8.09 -25.45 -13.95
N GLY A 81 -7.10 -26.33 -14.04
CA GLY A 81 -6.15 -26.38 -15.16
C GLY A 81 -4.93 -25.50 -14.95
N ARG A 82 -3.75 -26.03 -15.28
CA ARG A 82 -2.46 -25.38 -15.01
C ARG A 82 -2.31 -24.04 -15.73
N GLU A 83 -2.83 -23.97 -16.96
CA GLU A 83 -2.80 -22.77 -17.78
C GLU A 83 -3.70 -21.66 -17.23
N ASN A 84 -4.93 -22.00 -16.83
CA ASN A 84 -5.86 -21.01 -16.27
C ASN A 84 -5.37 -20.48 -14.91
N VAL A 85 -4.79 -21.36 -14.08
CA VAL A 85 -4.13 -20.95 -12.84
C VAL A 85 -2.99 -19.98 -13.14
N ARG A 86 -2.16 -20.27 -14.16
CA ARG A 86 -1.08 -19.37 -14.59
C ARG A 86 -1.60 -18.01 -15.05
N LYS A 87 -2.63 -17.98 -15.91
CA LYS A 87 -3.24 -16.74 -16.40
C LYS A 87 -3.73 -15.87 -15.24
N ARG A 88 -4.50 -16.46 -14.32
CA ARG A 88 -4.97 -15.77 -13.11
C ARG A 88 -3.79 -15.24 -12.28
N TYR A 89 -2.76 -16.07 -12.09
CA TYR A 89 -1.63 -15.69 -11.23
C TYR A 89 -0.87 -14.49 -11.81
N LEU A 90 -0.58 -14.52 -13.11
CA LEU A 90 0.10 -13.42 -13.81
C LEU A 90 -0.72 -12.13 -13.78
N ALA A 91 -2.02 -12.20 -14.05
CA ALA A 91 -2.89 -11.03 -14.05
C ALA A 91 -2.93 -10.33 -12.68
N HIS A 92 -3.06 -11.10 -11.58
CA HIS A 92 -3.08 -10.51 -10.24
C HIS A 92 -1.72 -9.96 -9.80
N VAL A 93 -0.61 -10.67 -10.06
CA VAL A 93 0.73 -10.17 -9.73
C VAL A 93 1.03 -8.89 -10.51
N ALA A 94 0.68 -8.84 -11.80
CA ALA A 94 0.81 -7.64 -12.62
C ALA A 94 0.00 -6.47 -12.05
N ALA A 95 -1.26 -6.72 -11.65
CA ALA A 95 -2.11 -5.69 -11.04
C ALA A 95 -1.57 -5.18 -9.69
N LEU A 96 -1.04 -6.07 -8.84
CA LEU A 96 -0.43 -5.69 -7.56
C LEU A 96 0.85 -4.86 -7.76
N ASN A 97 1.71 -5.28 -8.68
CA ASN A 97 2.93 -4.55 -9.03
C ASN A 97 2.61 -3.18 -9.65
N LEU A 98 1.60 -3.12 -10.53
CA LEU A 98 1.11 -1.86 -11.07
C LEU A 98 0.58 -0.96 -9.94
N GLY A 99 -0.13 -1.52 -8.96
CA GLY A 99 -0.57 -0.76 -7.79
C GLY A 99 0.58 -0.15 -6.98
N LEU A 100 1.75 -0.80 -6.90
CA LEU A 100 2.94 -0.22 -6.27
C LEU A 100 3.49 0.96 -7.09
N VAL A 101 3.59 0.80 -8.41
CA VAL A 101 4.03 1.88 -9.32
C VAL A 101 3.06 3.07 -9.26
N LEU A 102 1.75 2.81 -9.33
CA LEU A 102 0.72 3.84 -9.25
C LEU A 102 0.73 4.55 -7.89
N ARG A 103 1.01 3.84 -6.79
CA ARG A 103 1.16 4.48 -5.49
C ARG A 103 2.34 5.44 -5.46
N GLN A 104 3.44 5.11 -6.12
CA GLN A 104 4.61 5.99 -6.21
C GLN A 104 4.35 7.24 -7.05
N ILE A 105 3.64 7.09 -8.19
CA ILE A 105 3.40 8.20 -9.12
C ILE A 105 2.21 9.07 -8.68
N LEU A 106 1.10 8.46 -8.24
CA LEU A 106 -0.17 9.12 -7.98
C LEU A 106 -0.53 9.21 -6.49
N GLY A 107 0.31 8.70 -5.59
CA GLY A 107 0.02 8.58 -4.15
C GLY A 107 -1.00 7.49 -3.80
N ALA A 108 -1.64 6.86 -4.78
CA ALA A 108 -2.65 5.82 -4.56
C ALA A 108 -2.48 4.64 -5.54
N GLY A 109 -2.43 3.43 -4.98
CA GLY A 109 -2.22 2.19 -5.75
C GLY A 109 -3.47 1.48 -6.23
N THR A 110 -4.66 2.01 -5.92
CA THR A 110 -5.94 1.43 -6.34
C THR A 110 -6.92 2.54 -6.74
N PRO A 111 -7.86 2.29 -7.67
CA PRO A 111 -8.86 3.27 -8.06
C PRO A 111 -9.68 3.78 -6.86
N ARG A 112 -10.03 2.88 -5.93
CA ARG A 112 -10.75 3.22 -4.70
C ARG A 112 -9.90 4.05 -3.74
N GLY A 113 -8.60 3.75 -3.62
CA GLY A 113 -7.66 4.54 -2.83
C GLY A 113 -7.51 5.96 -3.38
N LEU A 114 -7.43 6.11 -4.71
CA LEU A 114 -7.35 7.42 -5.37
C LEU A 114 -8.63 8.24 -5.14
N ALA A 115 -9.79 7.61 -5.29
CA ALA A 115 -11.07 8.26 -5.03
C ALA A 115 -11.21 8.70 -3.55
N ALA A 116 -10.74 7.89 -2.60
CA ALA A 116 -10.74 8.24 -1.18
C ALA A 116 -9.79 9.42 -0.87
N ALA A 117 -8.58 9.40 -1.43
CA ALA A 117 -7.62 10.51 -1.29
C ALA A 117 -8.22 11.83 -1.79
N ARG A 118 -8.86 11.81 -2.96
CA ARG A 118 -9.51 13.00 -3.54
C ARG A 118 -10.64 13.54 -2.66
N LYS A 119 -11.47 12.66 -2.08
CA LYS A 119 -12.52 13.06 -1.13
C LYS A 119 -11.95 13.73 0.12
N GLY A 120 -10.85 13.20 0.66
CA GLY A 120 -10.15 13.79 1.80
C GLY A 120 -9.63 15.20 1.50
N SER A 121 -9.06 15.40 0.31
CA SER A 121 -8.59 16.71 -0.13
C SER A 121 -9.72 17.74 -0.25
N VAL A 122 -10.88 17.36 -0.79
CA VAL A 122 -12.04 18.26 -0.91
C VAL A 122 -12.54 18.69 0.48
N LEU A 123 -12.64 17.75 1.43
CA LEU A 123 -13.05 18.06 2.80
C LEU A 123 -12.06 19.05 3.47
N ALA A 124 -10.75 18.82 3.31
CA ALA A 124 -9.72 19.69 3.86
C ALA A 124 -9.82 21.12 3.30
N VAL A 125 -10.04 21.28 1.99
CA VAL A 125 -10.24 22.59 1.36
C VAL A 125 -11.49 23.29 1.92
N LEU A 126 -12.60 22.56 2.10
CA LEU A 126 -13.82 23.13 2.68
C LEU A 126 -13.62 23.58 4.14
N VAL A 127 -12.88 22.81 4.94
CA VAL A 127 -12.56 23.18 6.33
C VAL A 127 -11.65 24.40 6.38
N ILE A 128 -10.61 24.45 5.55
CA ILE A 128 -9.71 25.62 5.45
C ILE A 128 -10.50 26.85 5.00
N TRP A 129 -11.38 26.71 4.00
CA TRP A 129 -12.24 27.79 3.53
C TRP A 129 -13.18 28.28 4.64
N ALA A 130 -13.84 27.37 5.36
CA ALA A 130 -14.72 27.73 6.48
C ALA A 130 -13.95 28.42 7.61
N ALA A 131 -12.73 27.96 7.93
CA ALA A 131 -11.86 28.60 8.91
C ALA A 131 -11.41 30.00 8.47
N MET A 132 -11.07 30.18 7.19
CA MET A 132 -10.76 31.49 6.61
C MET A 132 -11.97 32.44 6.69
N VAL A 133 -13.17 31.98 6.34
CA VAL A 133 -14.40 32.78 6.46
C VAL A 133 -14.70 33.14 7.91
N ALA A 134 -14.52 32.20 8.85
CA ALA A 134 -14.70 32.46 10.27
C ALA A 134 -13.68 33.47 10.79
N LEU A 135 -12.42 33.40 10.36
CA LEU A 135 -11.36 34.35 10.69
C LEU A 135 -11.66 35.76 10.16
N VAL A 136 -12.11 35.89 8.91
CA VAL A 136 -12.52 37.18 8.34
C VAL A 136 -13.74 37.73 9.10
N ARG A 137 -14.71 36.90 9.48
CA ARG A 137 -15.88 37.34 10.26
C ARG A 137 -15.54 37.68 11.72
N SER A 138 -14.53 37.05 12.29
CA SER A 138 -14.09 37.29 13.66
C SER A 138 -13.12 38.47 13.77
N THR A 139 -12.59 39.00 12.65
CA THR A 139 -11.92 40.31 12.68
C THR A 139 -12.90 41.35 13.21
N PRO A 140 -12.67 41.91 14.40
CA PRO A 140 -13.62 42.83 14.99
C PRO A 140 -13.67 44.08 14.11
N LYS A 141 -14.87 44.66 13.94
CA LYS A 141 -15.11 46.01 13.40
C LYS A 141 -14.34 47.13 14.14
N ARG A 142 -13.39 46.81 15.03
CA ARG A 142 -12.49 47.74 15.73
C ARG A 142 -11.59 48.50 14.76
N LEU A 143 -11.19 47.93 13.63
CA LEU A 143 -10.48 48.68 12.58
C LEU A 143 -11.41 49.70 11.86
N ALA A 144 -12.71 49.41 11.75
CA ALA A 144 -13.68 50.33 11.15
C ALA A 144 -14.11 51.48 12.08
N ARG A 145 -13.96 51.32 13.41
CA ARG A 145 -14.15 52.41 14.39
C ARG A 145 -12.93 53.34 14.49
N PHE A 146 -11.72 52.78 14.41
CA PHE A 146 -10.49 53.56 14.51
C PHE A 146 -10.35 54.61 13.39
N SER A 147 -10.84 54.34 12.17
CA SER A 147 -10.84 55.37 11.12
C SER A 147 -11.93 56.44 11.34
N ARG A 148 -13.15 56.07 11.74
CA ARG A 148 -14.23 57.07 11.96
C ARG A 148 -13.93 58.02 13.12
N ASP A 149 -13.40 57.53 14.23
CA ASP A 149 -13.06 58.38 15.38
C ASP A 149 -11.88 59.32 15.06
N ALA A 150 -10.92 58.88 14.25
CA ALA A 150 -9.83 59.71 13.73
C ALA A 150 -10.33 60.80 12.75
N TRP A 151 -11.29 60.46 11.88
CA TRP A 151 -11.91 61.42 10.93
C TRP A 151 -12.85 62.42 11.62
N ASP A 152 -13.56 62.04 12.69
CA ASP A 152 -14.47 62.92 13.44
C ASP A 152 -13.77 63.79 14.50
N GLY A 153 -12.55 63.41 14.92
CA GLY A 153 -11.66 64.26 15.70
C GLY A 153 -11.07 65.40 14.86
N MET A 154 -10.72 65.12 13.61
CA MET A 154 -10.14 66.11 12.69
C MET A 154 -11.15 67.17 12.23
N ARG A 155 -12.45 66.83 12.18
CA ARG A 155 -13.54 67.76 11.79
C ARG A 155 -14.02 68.70 12.90
N ARG A 156 -13.67 68.44 14.17
CA ARG A 156 -14.13 69.23 15.33
C ARG A 156 -13.08 70.20 15.89
N GLY A 157 -11.97 70.41 15.18
CA GLY A 157 -10.85 71.26 15.58
C GLY A 157 -10.68 72.57 14.80
N HIS A 158 -11.76 73.30 14.50
CA HIS A 158 -11.74 74.69 14.03
C HIS A 158 -13.17 75.20 14.21
N VAL A 159 -13.52 76.03 15.19
CA VAL A 159 -13.31 77.49 15.21
C VAL A 159 -13.44 77.98 16.67
N ARG A 160 -12.38 78.53 17.24
CA ARG A 160 -12.47 79.58 18.28
C ARG A 160 -11.25 80.49 18.20
N GLY A 161 -11.48 81.66 17.59
CA GLY A 161 -10.92 82.96 17.95
C GLY A 161 -9.43 83.21 17.75
N VAL A 162 -9.09 83.94 16.69
CA VAL A 162 -8.13 85.05 16.76
C VAL A 162 -8.67 86.17 15.87
N GLY A 163 -8.98 87.32 16.49
CA GLY A 163 -9.37 88.52 15.77
C GLY A 163 -8.19 89.15 15.03
N LEU A 164 -8.47 89.86 13.95
CA LEU A 164 -7.57 90.88 13.43
C LEU A 164 -8.41 92.07 12.95
N ALA A 165 -8.24 93.18 13.66
CA ALA A 165 -8.71 94.50 13.26
C ALA A 165 -7.84 95.02 12.11
N ILE A 166 -8.44 95.54 11.04
CA ILE A 166 -7.87 96.64 10.24
C ILE A 166 -9.05 97.47 9.72
N GLY A 167 -9.14 98.72 10.19
CA GLY A 167 -9.86 99.79 9.53
C GLY A 167 -8.85 100.76 8.89
N VAL A 168 -9.16 101.24 7.69
CA VAL A 168 -8.66 102.46 7.03
C VAL A 168 -9.77 102.79 6.01
N ALA A 169 -10.62 103.79 6.30
CA ALA A 169 -10.54 105.18 5.84
C ALA A 169 -10.76 105.33 4.32
#